data_AF-A0A354XP41-F1
#
_entry.id   AF-A0A354XP41-F1
#
_cell.length_a   1.000
_cell.length_b   1.000
_cell.length_c   1.000
_cell.angle_alpha   90.00
_cell.angle_beta   90.00
_cell.angle_gamma   90.00
#
_symmetry.space_group_name_H-M   'P 1'
#
loop_
_entity.id
_entity.type
_entity.pdbx_description
1 polymer ?
#
loop_
_entity_poly.entity_id
_entity_poly.type
_entity_poly.pdbx_seq_one_letter_code
_entity_poly.pdbx_strand_id
1 'polypeptide(L)'
;MDLVGGEMTDLFIDTMIGDMQRRTTYPRLSIAGASGGNLSEIMWTRIYLYQVQIVGVSHGTREEAEQLIAWIRSGELKPVLHGAFKLSDLHQAERYFVNRGSNYLGKIVIVPDAQWDTHGAPFAITSAEEPGE
;
A
#
# COMPACT_ATOMS: atom_id res chain seq x y z
N MET A 1 1.75 0.46 -2.14
CA MET A 1 0.52 1.25 -2.08
C MET A 1 -0.32 0.71 -3.21
N ASP A 2 -1.31 -0.10 -2.89
CA ASP A 2 -2.29 -0.48 -3.88
C ASP A 2 -3.48 0.46 -3.68
N LEU A 3 -3.78 1.25 -4.70
CA LEU A 3 -4.93 2.13 -4.69
C LEU A 3 -6.11 1.34 -5.25
N VAL A 4 -7.28 1.54 -4.66
CA VAL A 4 -8.46 0.77 -5.04
C VAL A 4 -9.00 1.33 -6.37
N GLY A 5 -8.62 0.68 -7.46
CA GLY A 5 -9.30 0.81 -8.75
C GLY A 5 -10.72 0.24 -8.71
N GLY A 6 -11.41 0.18 -9.85
CA GLY A 6 -12.76 -0.35 -9.91
C GLY A 6 -13.82 0.63 -9.39
N GLU A 7 -14.92 0.09 -8.87
CA GLU A 7 -16.11 0.84 -8.43
C GLU A 7 -15.80 1.87 -7.34
N MET A 8 -14.74 1.65 -6.55
CA MET A 8 -14.34 2.57 -5.48
C MET A 8 -13.73 3.87 -5.98
N THR A 9 -13.25 3.93 -7.23
CA THR A 9 -12.61 5.13 -7.77
C THR A 9 -13.60 6.30 -7.83
N ASP A 10 -14.85 6.03 -8.21
CA ASP A 10 -15.89 7.05 -8.33
C ASP A 10 -16.29 7.62 -6.96
N LEU A 11 -16.50 6.74 -5.97
CA LEU A 11 -16.76 7.13 -4.58
C LEU A 11 -15.59 7.92 -3.98
N PHE A 12 -14.35 7.55 -4.30
CA PHE A 12 -13.20 8.29 -3.82
C PHE A 12 -13.18 9.72 -4.38
N ILE A 13 -13.45 9.89 -5.68
CA ILE A 13 -13.55 11.22 -6.31
C ILE A 13 -14.65 12.05 -5.64
N ASP A 14 -15.81 11.46 -5.32
CA ASP A 14 -16.89 12.15 -4.59
C ASP A 14 -16.42 12.75 -3.26
N THR A 15 -15.65 12.00 -2.47
CA THR A 15 -15.11 12.51 -1.20
C THR A 15 -14.17 13.70 -1.40
N MET A 16 -13.47 13.76 -2.54
CA MET A 16 -12.57 14.86 -2.86
C MET A 16 -13.33 16.14 -3.27
N ILE A 17 -14.50 16.01 -3.90
CA ILE A 17 -15.27 17.16 -4.42
C ILE A 17 -16.38 17.64 -3.48
N GLY A 18 -16.55 16.99 -2.32
CA GLY A 18 -17.66 17.27 -1.39
C GLY A 18 -17.67 18.68 -0.79
N ASP A 19 -16.51 19.30 -0.53
CA ASP A 19 -16.41 20.66 0.03
C ASP A 19 -15.37 21.50 -0.71
N MET A 20 -15.70 21.89 -1.94
CA MET A 20 -14.82 22.67 -2.80
C MET A 20 -14.64 24.11 -2.32
N GLN A 21 -15.56 24.66 -1.54
CA GLN A 21 -15.47 26.03 -1.03
C GLN A 21 -14.33 26.20 -0.01
N ARG A 22 -14.01 25.15 0.74
CA ARG A 22 -12.90 25.17 1.70
C ARG A 22 -11.53 24.85 1.08
N ARG A 23 -11.48 24.40 -0.17
CA ARG A 23 -10.22 24.02 -0.82
C ARG A 23 -9.52 25.25 -1.40
N THR A 24 -8.21 25.31 -1.21
CA THR A 24 -7.33 26.30 -1.85
C THR A 24 -6.74 25.79 -3.17
N THR A 25 -6.86 24.49 -3.44
CA THR A 25 -6.36 23.83 -4.64
C THR A 25 -7.35 22.77 -5.15
N TYR A 26 -7.28 22.49 -6.45
CA TYR A 26 -8.11 21.46 -7.06
C TYR A 26 -7.76 20.04 -6.56
N PRO A 27 -8.71 19.09 -6.63
CA PRO A 27 -8.47 17.70 -6.28
C PRO A 27 -7.38 17.06 -7.13
N ARG A 28 -6.49 16.28 -6.50
CA ARG A 28 -5.41 15.53 -7.16
C ARG A 28 -5.46 14.07 -6.74
N LEU A 29 -5.80 13.20 -7.68
CA LEU A 29 -5.81 11.75 -7.53
C LEU A 29 -4.55 11.18 -8.19
N SER A 30 -3.57 10.77 -7.39
CA SER A 30 -2.44 9.98 -7.88
C SER A 30 -2.81 8.51 -7.85
N ILE A 31 -2.57 7.75 -8.93
CA ILE A 31 -2.85 6.32 -9.05
C ILE A 31 -1.60 5.52 -9.42
N ALA A 32 -1.30 4.47 -8.65
CA ALA A 32 -0.08 3.64 -8.78
C ALA A 32 -0.37 2.13 -8.82
N GLY A 33 -1.64 1.74 -8.85
CA GLY A 33 -2.12 0.36 -8.78
C GLY A 33 -3.64 0.33 -8.83
N ALA A 34 -4.21 -0.87 -9.00
CA ALA A 34 -5.63 -1.08 -9.22
C ALA A 34 -6.12 -2.45 -8.69
N SER A 35 -5.77 -2.80 -7.44
CA SER A 35 -6.19 -4.06 -6.77
C SER A 35 -7.70 -4.29 -6.79
N GLY A 36 -8.49 -3.23 -6.70
CA GLY A 36 -9.95 -3.27 -6.71
C GLY A 36 -10.58 -3.52 -8.08
N GLY A 37 -9.76 -3.56 -9.14
CA GLY A 37 -10.22 -3.69 -10.53
C GLY A 37 -9.45 -2.74 -11.44
N ASN A 38 -9.01 -3.23 -12.60
CA ASN A 38 -8.19 -2.46 -13.55
C ASN A 38 -8.99 -1.50 -14.45
N LEU A 39 -10.32 -1.52 -14.36
CA LEU A 39 -11.23 -0.62 -15.06
C LEU A 39 -12.11 0.09 -14.03
N SER A 40 -12.18 1.42 -14.12
CA SER A 40 -13.06 2.25 -13.30
C SER A 40 -14.00 3.03 -14.22
N GLU A 41 -15.30 2.97 -13.96
CA GLU A 41 -16.28 3.87 -14.58
C GLU A 41 -16.31 5.19 -13.82
N ILE A 42 -16.36 6.32 -14.52
CA ILE A 42 -16.24 7.65 -13.92
C ILE A 42 -17.14 8.64 -14.65
N MET A 43 -17.82 9.52 -13.90
CA MET A 43 -18.56 10.64 -14.49
C MET A 43 -17.61 11.77 -14.92
N TRP A 44 -17.51 12.05 -16.22
CA TRP A 44 -16.69 13.16 -16.73
C TRP A 44 -17.07 14.52 -16.16
N THR A 45 -18.35 14.72 -15.82
CA THR A 45 -18.85 15.93 -15.16
C THR A 45 -18.13 16.20 -13.84
N ARG A 46 -17.80 15.16 -13.06
CA ARG A 46 -17.03 15.32 -11.83
C ARG A 46 -15.61 15.79 -12.11
N ILE A 47 -15.02 15.32 -13.21
CA ILE A 47 -13.65 15.68 -13.58
C ILE A 47 -13.58 17.14 -14.03
N TYR A 48 -14.37 17.55 -15.02
CA TYR A 48 -14.19 18.88 -15.61
C TYR A 48 -14.85 20.01 -14.79
N LEU A 49 -15.96 19.76 -14.09
CA LEU A 49 -16.61 20.81 -13.27
C LEU A 49 -15.82 21.12 -12.00
N TYR A 50 -15.16 20.11 -11.43
CA TYR A 50 -14.36 20.27 -10.20
C TYR A 50 -12.85 20.28 -10.45
N GLN A 51 -12.46 20.23 -11.73
CA GLN A 51 -11.07 20.24 -12.21
C GLN A 51 -10.19 19.19 -11.51
N VAL A 52 -10.74 17.98 -11.32
CA VAL A 52 -10.01 16.86 -10.73
C VAL A 52 -8.84 16.49 -11.63
N GLN A 53 -7.64 16.48 -11.07
CA GLN A 53 -6.43 16.04 -11.75
C GLN A 53 -6.19 14.56 -11.46
N ILE A 54 -6.02 13.76 -12.50
CA ILE A 54 -5.68 12.34 -12.39
C ILE A 54 -4.23 12.17 -12.86
N VAL A 55 -3.37 11.62 -11.99
CA VAL A 55 -1.94 11.50 -12.23
C VAL A 55 -1.53 10.03 -12.09
N GLY A 56 -1.05 9.43 -13.17
CA GLY A 56 -0.42 8.12 -13.12
C GLY A 56 0.95 8.21 -12.45
N VAL A 57 1.22 7.31 -11.50
CA VAL A 57 2.51 7.21 -10.81
C VAL A 57 3.01 5.79 -10.98
N SER A 58 4.24 5.64 -11.46
CA SER A 58 4.88 4.34 -11.61
C SER A 58 6.33 4.46 -11.21
N HIS A 59 6.75 3.59 -10.30
CA HIS A 59 8.08 3.63 -9.68
C HIS A 59 8.39 4.99 -9.03
N GLY A 60 9.59 5.11 -8.48
CA GLY A 60 10.14 6.40 -8.05
C GLY A 60 11.49 6.63 -8.71
N THR A 61 11.95 7.87 -8.73
CA THR A 61 13.30 8.22 -9.20
C THR A 61 14.36 7.81 -8.17
N ARG A 62 15.63 7.88 -8.56
CA ARG A 62 16.75 7.63 -7.64
C ARG A 62 16.76 8.63 -6.49
N GLU A 63 16.51 9.89 -6.79
CA GLU A 63 16.47 10.99 -5.83
C GLU A 63 15.33 10.78 -4.81
N GLU A 64 14.16 10.32 -5.27
CA GLU A 64 13.04 9.97 -4.40
C GLU A 64 13.40 8.78 -3.49
N ALA A 65 14.11 7.78 -4.00
CA ALA A 65 14.58 6.65 -3.19
C ALA A 65 15.61 7.09 -2.13
N GLU A 66 16.55 7.98 -2.48
CA GLU A 66 17.52 8.53 -1.54
C GLU A 66 16.85 9.35 -0.42
N GLN A 67 15.85 10.16 -0.77
CA GLN A 67 15.04 10.89 0.20
C GLN A 67 14.27 9.94 1.13
N LEU A 68 13.67 8.88 0.58
CA LEU A 68 12.99 7.85 1.37
C LEU A 68 13.94 7.20 2.39
N ILE A 69 15.15 6.85 1.96
CA ILE A 69 16.17 6.27 2.85
C ILE A 69 16.60 7.27 3.92
N ALA A 70 16.71 8.57 3.59
CA ALA A 70 17.01 9.60 4.57
C ALA A 70 15.94 9.67 5.67
N TRP A 71 14.66 9.67 5.31
CA TRP A 71 13.55 9.66 6.28
C TRP A 71 13.50 8.41 7.15
N ILE A 72 13.84 7.25 6.58
CA ILE A 72 13.95 6.00 7.36
C ILE A 72 15.08 6.10 8.38
N ARG A 73 16.24 6.63 7.97
CA ARG A 73 17.42 6.78 8.84
C ARG A 73 17.22 7.84 9.93
N SER A 74 16.50 8.92 9.65
CA SER A 74 16.18 9.97 10.63
C SER A 74 15.04 9.57 11.58
N GLY A 75 14.31 8.49 11.28
CA GLY A 75 13.16 8.04 12.06
C GLY A 75 11.87 8.81 11.79
N GLU A 76 11.87 9.73 10.80
CA GLU A 76 10.69 10.43 10.31
C GLU A 76 9.70 9.47 9.63
N LEU A 77 10.22 8.42 8.99
CA LEU A 77 9.41 7.34 8.42
C LEU A 77 9.75 6.01 9.10
N LYS A 78 8.76 5.42 9.77
CA LYS A 78 8.90 4.11 10.42
C LYS A 78 8.26 3.01 9.57
N PRO A 79 8.95 1.89 9.31
CA PRO A 79 8.36 0.77 8.60
C PRO A 79 7.25 0.13 9.45
N VAL A 80 6.18 -0.30 8.78
CA VAL A 80 5.14 -1.12 9.40
C VAL A 80 5.43 -2.56 9.00
N LEU A 81 6.07 -3.30 9.89
CA LEU A 81 6.39 -4.71 9.73
C LEU A 81 5.29 -5.53 10.41
N HIS A 82 4.64 -6.41 9.64
CA HIS A 82 3.72 -7.39 10.18
C HIS A 82 4.49 -8.59 10.77
N GLY A 83 5.45 -9.10 10.01
CA GLY A 83 6.31 -10.17 10.49
C GLY A 83 7.27 -10.70 9.44
N ALA A 84 7.99 -11.76 9.80
CA ALA A 84 9.05 -12.34 8.99
C ALA A 84 8.93 -13.87 8.85
N PHE A 85 9.34 -14.37 7.69
CA PHE A 85 9.54 -15.79 7.41
C PHE A 85 10.99 -16.06 6.99
N LYS A 86 11.47 -17.29 7.19
CA LYS A 86 12.73 -17.73 6.60
C LYS A 86 12.59 -17.86 5.09
N LEU A 87 13.70 -17.70 4.39
CA LEU A 87 13.76 -17.96 2.94
C LEU A 87 13.42 -19.42 2.60
N SER A 88 13.85 -20.37 3.42
CA SER A 88 13.45 -21.78 3.31
C SER A 88 11.93 -22.00 3.40
N ASP A 89 11.20 -21.10 4.07
CA ASP A 89 9.75 -21.16 4.27
C ASP A 89 8.96 -20.28 3.27
N LEU A 90 9.56 -19.88 2.14
CA LEU A 90 8.95 -18.97 1.17
C LEU A 90 7.54 -19.41 0.71
N HIS A 91 7.34 -20.71 0.48
CA HIS A 91 6.04 -21.24 0.08
C HIS A 91 4.96 -21.02 1.16
N GLN A 92 5.33 -21.11 2.44
CA GLN A 92 4.43 -20.82 3.53
C GLN A 92 4.12 -19.33 3.59
N ALA A 93 5.14 -18.48 3.42
CA ALA A 93 4.99 -17.03 3.37
C ALA A 93 4.05 -16.58 2.24
N GLU A 94 4.16 -17.19 1.05
CA GLU A 94 3.25 -16.93 -0.06
C GLU A 94 1.82 -17.34 0.28
N ARG A 95 1.59 -18.56 0.77
CA ARG A 95 0.24 -19.01 1.18
C ARG A 95 -0.37 -18.08 2.23
N TYR A 96 0.43 -17.65 3.20
CA TYR A 96 0.02 -16.67 4.20
C TYR A 96 -0.35 -15.32 3.56
N PHE A 97 0.46 -14.83 2.62
CA PHE A 97 0.24 -13.58 1.90
C PHE A 97 -1.04 -13.58 1.04
N VAL A 98 -1.34 -14.68 0.34
CA VAL A 98 -2.54 -14.75 -0.52
C VAL A 98 -3.83 -14.97 0.27
N ASN A 99 -3.74 -15.50 1.49
CA ASN A 99 -4.91 -15.73 2.33
C ASN A 99 -5.45 -14.39 2.85
N ARG A 100 -6.34 -13.77 2.08
CA ARG A 100 -6.93 -12.44 2.34
C ARG A 100 -7.78 -12.37 3.61
N GLY A 101 -8.12 -13.50 4.24
CA GLY A 101 -8.73 -13.54 5.57
C GLY A 101 -7.79 -13.07 6.68
N SER A 102 -6.50 -12.90 6.39
CA SER A 102 -5.47 -12.79 7.43
C SER A 102 -5.32 -11.46 8.14
N ASN A 103 -6.09 -10.44 7.76
CA ASN A 103 -6.18 -9.13 8.42
C ASN A 103 -4.82 -8.56 8.88
N TYR A 104 -3.73 -8.89 8.19
CA TYR A 104 -2.42 -8.43 8.60
C TYR A 104 -2.18 -7.01 8.08
N LEU A 105 -1.62 -6.17 8.95
CA LEU A 105 -1.30 -4.78 8.62
C LEU A 105 0.22 -4.63 8.51
N GLY A 106 0.70 -4.30 7.32
CA GLY A 106 2.11 -3.99 7.09
C GLY A 106 2.78 -4.91 6.09
N LYS A 107 4.11 -5.01 6.20
CA LYS A 107 4.96 -5.81 5.31
C LYS A 107 5.28 -7.16 5.92
N ILE A 108 5.33 -8.17 5.07
CA ILE A 108 5.94 -9.46 5.39
C ILE A 108 7.34 -9.46 4.78
N VAL A 109 8.34 -9.81 5.58
CA VAL A 109 9.74 -9.84 5.14
C VAL A 109 10.25 -11.26 5.08
N ILE A 110 10.96 -11.58 4.01
CA ILE A 110 11.67 -12.85 3.87
C ILE A 110 13.12 -12.63 4.29
N VAL A 111 13.59 -13.41 5.26
CA VAL A 111 14.95 -13.31 5.80
C VAL A 111 15.74 -14.56 5.40
N PRO A 112 16.93 -14.42 4.79
CA PRO A 112 17.80 -15.56 4.52
C PRO A 112 18.06 -16.36 5.80
N ASP A 113 18.03 -17.70 5.73
CA ASP A 113 18.18 -18.59 6.89
C ASP A 113 19.44 -18.29 7.72
N ALA A 114 20.56 -17.98 7.05
CA ALA A 114 21.82 -17.62 7.71
C ALA A 114 21.76 -16.32 8.54
N GLN A 115 20.73 -15.50 8.32
CA GLN A 115 20.49 -14.21 8.99
C GLN A 115 19.28 -14.26 9.93
N TRP A 116 18.62 -15.42 10.04
CA TRP A 116 17.36 -15.56 10.74
C TRP A 116 17.45 -15.13 12.21
N ASP A 117 18.42 -15.67 12.96
CA ASP A 117 18.50 -15.46 14.39
C ASP A 117 18.70 -13.97 14.76
N THR A 118 19.40 -13.21 13.91
CA THR A 118 19.65 -11.78 14.12
C THR A 118 18.52 -10.89 13.63
N HIS A 119 17.95 -11.17 12.46
CA HIS A 119 17.07 -10.22 11.76
C HIS A 119 15.62 -10.67 11.62
N GLY A 120 15.33 -11.97 11.70
CA GLY A 120 14.00 -12.54 11.45
C GLY A 120 13.31 -13.06 12.70
N ALA A 121 14.03 -13.79 13.56
CA ALA A 121 13.48 -14.43 14.75
C ALA A 121 12.67 -13.49 15.68
N PRO A 122 13.09 -12.22 15.91
CA PRO A 122 12.30 -11.29 16.73
C PRO A 122 10.93 -10.91 16.14
N PHE A 123 10.73 -11.15 14.84
CA PHE A 123 9.52 -10.78 14.10
C PHE A 123 8.81 -12.01 13.52
N ALA A 124 9.16 -13.21 13.99
CA ALA A 124 8.59 -14.45 13.49
C ALA A 124 7.06 -14.48 13.70
N ILE A 125 6.31 -14.76 12.63
CA ILE A 125 4.86 -14.95 12.72
C ILE A 125 4.63 -16.31 13.36
N THR A 126 4.11 -16.33 14.58
CA THR A 126 3.75 -17.58 15.27
C THR A 126 2.35 -17.98 14.81
N SER A 127 2.14 -19.25 14.47
CA SER A 127 0.87 -19.83 13.98
C SER A 127 -0.35 -19.66 14.90
N ALA A 128 -0.24 -18.91 16.01
CA ALA A 128 -1.35 -18.54 16.88
C ALA A 128 -2.19 -17.37 16.33
N GLU A 129 -1.71 -16.69 15.28
CA GLU A 129 -2.47 -15.70 14.51
C GLU A 129 -3.05 -16.34 13.24
N GLU A 130 -3.63 -17.53 13.37
CA GLU A 130 -4.54 -18.03 12.34
C GLU A 130 -5.78 -17.13 12.34
N PRO A 131 -6.11 -16.50 11.21
CA PRO A 131 -7.34 -15.74 11.09
C PRO A 131 -8.48 -16.77 11.06
N GLY A 132 -9.39 -16.65 12.03
CA GLY A 132 -10.51 -17.56 12.19
C GLY A 132 -11.25 -17.83 10.87
N GLU A 133 -11.65 -19.10 10.76
CA GLU A 133 -12.51 -19.72 9.74
C GLU A 133 -13.75 -18.88 9.38
#